data_AF-A0A3C0C1I0-F1
#
_entry.id   AF-A0A3C0C1I0-F1
#
_cell.length_a   1.000
_cell.length_b   1.000
_cell.length_c   1.000
_cell.angle_alpha   90.00
_cell.angle_beta   90.00
_cell.angle_gamma   90.00
#
_symmetry.space_group_name_H-M   'P 1'
#
loop_
_entity.id
_entity.type
_entity.pdbx_description
1 polymer ?
#
loop_
_entity_poly.entity_id
_entity_poly.type
_entity_poly.pdbx_seq_one_letter_code
_entity_poly.pdbx_strand_id
1 'polypeptide(L)'
;ERVSNESHSMRSIGYREMLEYIRGEKTLEVAIDTAKLSSRRYAKRQITWLRSFDDQYKLEPMETDNIKTIEEILNNHFEVLD
;
A
#
# COMPACT_ATOMS: atom_id res chain seq x y z
N GLU A 1 5.73 21.14 -17.29
CA GLU A 1 4.41 21.56 -16.78
C GLU A 1 4.39 21.36 -15.26
N ARG A 2 3.93 22.32 -14.47
CA ARG A 2 3.88 22.16 -12.99
C ARG A 2 2.62 21.41 -12.60
N VAL A 3 2.76 20.36 -11.79
CA VAL A 3 1.64 19.56 -11.28
C VAL A 3 0.79 20.41 -10.35
N SER A 4 -0.53 20.50 -10.60
CA SER A 4 -1.47 21.23 -9.75
C SER A 4 -1.58 20.62 -8.36
N ASN A 5 -1.77 21.45 -7.35
CA ASN A 5 -2.03 21.02 -5.96
C ASN A 5 -3.30 20.17 -5.81
N GLU A 6 -4.25 20.32 -6.74
CA GLU A 6 -5.50 19.55 -6.76
C GLU A 6 -5.36 18.19 -7.46
N SER A 7 -4.18 17.91 -8.03
CA SER A 7 -3.94 16.64 -8.71
C SER A 7 -3.99 15.47 -7.73
N HIS A 8 -4.34 14.30 -8.27
CA HIS A 8 -4.43 13.08 -7.49
C HIS A 8 -3.09 12.70 -6.83
N SER A 9 -1.97 12.92 -7.54
CA SER A 9 -0.63 12.67 -7.02
C SER A 9 -0.33 13.50 -5.77
N MET A 10 -0.76 14.77 -5.72
CA MET A 10 -0.57 15.66 -4.57
C MET A 10 -1.47 15.32 -3.37
N ARG A 11 -2.49 14.48 -3.57
CA ARG A 11 -3.37 13.98 -2.50
C ARG A 11 -2.88 12.66 -1.88
N SER A 12 -1.77 12.11 -2.40
CA SER A 12 -1.16 10.88 -1.88
C SER A 12 -0.73 11.04 -0.43
N ILE A 13 -0.82 9.96 0.34
CA ILE A 13 -0.37 9.92 1.73
C ILE A 13 1.13 10.26 1.77
N GLY A 14 1.53 11.11 2.72
CA GLY A 14 2.88 11.63 2.83
C GLY A 14 3.04 12.94 2.06
N TYR A 15 2.71 12.95 0.77
CA TYR A 15 2.82 14.18 -0.05
C TYR A 15 1.92 15.29 0.47
N ARG A 16 0.66 14.97 0.75
CA ARG A 16 -0.30 15.95 1.27
C ARG A 16 0.16 16.54 2.60
N GLU A 17 0.55 15.70 3.56
CA GLU A 17 1.00 16.14 4.89
C GLU A 17 2.28 16.99 4.81
N MET A 18 3.22 16.64 3.93
CA MET A 18 4.43 17.42 3.73
C MET A 18 4.15 18.77 3.04
N LEU A 19 3.18 18.84 2.13
CA LEU A 19 2.73 20.10 1.54
C LEU A 19 2.11 21.03 2.57
N GLU A 20 1.28 20.50 3.49
CA GLU A 20 0.70 21.26 4.61
C GLU A 20 1.81 21.88 5.49
N TYR A 21 2.90 21.14 5.76
CA TYR A 21 4.07 21.69 6.46
C TYR A 21 4.80 22.78 5.65
N ILE A 22 5.09 22.52 4.37
CA ILE A 22 5.81 23.48 3.51
C ILE A 22 5.04 24.80 3.37
N ARG A 23 3.71 24.77 3.45
CA ARG A 23 2.85 25.97 3.42
C ARG A 23 2.70 26.66 4.77
N GLY A 24 3.27 26.11 5.84
CA GLY A 24 3.14 26.64 7.20
C GLY A 24 1.77 26.38 7.85
N GLU A 25 0.96 25.48 7.30
CA GLU A 25 -0.37 25.13 7.83
C GLU A 25 -0.25 24.22 9.06
N LYS A 26 0.83 23.43 9.16
CA LYS A 26 1.14 22.53 10.27
C LYS A 26 2.62 22.56 10.63
N THR A 27 2.95 22.21 11.87
CA THR A 27 4.35 21.94 12.25
C THR A 27 4.84 20.63 11.61
N LEU A 28 6.17 20.50 11.46
CA LEU A 28 6.78 19.30 10.90
C LEU A 28 6.40 18.04 11.70
N GLU A 29 6.41 18.14 13.03
CA GLU A 29 6.05 17.05 13.92
C GLU A 29 4.62 16.57 13.69
N VAL A 30 3.65 17.51 13.62
CA VAL A 30 2.25 17.19 13.35
C VAL A 30 2.07 16.58 11.96
N ALA A 31 2.80 17.08 10.95
CA ALA A 31 2.76 16.52 9.60
C ALA A 31 3.28 15.07 9.57
N ILE A 32 4.41 14.78 10.23
CA ILE A 32 4.99 13.43 10.33
C ILE A 32 4.02 12.47 11.02
N ASP A 33 3.44 12.87 12.14
CA ASP A 33 2.51 12.01 12.88
C ASP A 33 1.20 11.77 12.12
N THR A 34 0.72 12.79 11.42
CA THR A 34 -0.44 12.66 10.52
C THR A 34 -0.13 11.68 9.40
N ALA A 35 1.05 11.77 8.76
CA ALA A 35 1.44 10.88 7.67
C ALA A 35 1.52 9.43 8.16
N LYS A 36 2.17 9.18 9.31
CA LYS A 36 2.22 7.83 9.93
C LYS A 36 0.83 7.28 10.22
N LEU A 37 -0.07 8.09 10.76
CA LEU A 37 -1.45 7.70 11.06
C LEU A 37 -2.23 7.37 9.77
N SER A 38 -2.13 8.22 8.75
CA SER A 38 -2.73 8.01 7.42
C SER A 38 -2.24 6.70 6.79
N SER A 39 -0.93 6.42 6.84
CA SER A 39 -0.34 5.18 6.34
C SER A 39 -0.87 3.94 7.06
N ARG A 40 -0.97 3.97 8.41
CA ARG A 40 -1.57 2.86 9.18
C ARG A 40 -3.04 2.63 8.83
N ARG A 41 -3.82 3.70 8.68
CA ARG A 41 -5.23 3.62 8.26
C ARG A 41 -5.35 3.03 6.85
N TYR A 42 -4.45 3.39 5.94
CA TYR A 42 -4.43 2.85 4.59
C TYR A 42 -4.07 1.36 4.58
N ALA A 43 -3.01 0.96 5.29
CA ALA A 43 -2.64 -0.44 5.45
C ALA A 43 -3.80 -1.27 6.03
N LYS A 44 -4.51 -0.75 7.04
CA LYS A 44 -5.71 -1.40 7.58
C LYS A 44 -6.79 -1.59 6.51
N ARG A 45 -7.07 -0.56 5.69
CA ARG A 45 -8.04 -0.67 4.59
C ARG A 45 -7.62 -1.70 3.55
N GLN A 46 -6.33 -1.74 3.19
CA GLN A 46 -5.80 -2.75 2.26
C GLN A 46 -6.01 -4.16 2.82
N ILE A 47 -5.67 -4.40 4.09
CA ILE A 47 -5.90 -5.70 4.75
C ILE A 47 -7.39 -6.04 4.80
N THR A 48 -8.27 -5.08 5.11
CA THR A 48 -9.72 -5.31 5.07
C THR A 48 -10.20 -5.72 3.68
N TRP A 49 -9.72 -5.05 2.63
CA TRP A 49 -10.02 -5.42 1.24
C TRP A 49 -9.52 -6.83 0.92
N LEU A 50 -8.27 -7.15 1.24
CA LEU A 50 -7.70 -8.48 1.00
C LEU A 50 -8.46 -9.59 1.76
N ARG A 51 -8.95 -9.33 2.97
CA ARG A 51 -9.78 -10.29 3.72
C ARG A 51 -11.12 -10.61 3.07
N SER A 52 -11.62 -9.72 2.22
CA SER A 52 -12.87 -9.93 1.49
C SER A 52 -12.69 -10.75 0.22
N PHE A 53 -11.45 -11.00 -0.21
CA PHE A 53 -11.15 -11.83 -1.36
C PHE A 53 -11.12 -13.29 -0.94
N ASP A 54 -11.84 -14.13 -1.69
CA ASP A 54 -11.76 -15.58 -1.58
C ASP A 54 -10.67 -16.10 -2.52
N ASP A 55 -9.44 -15.66 -2.25
CA ASP A 55 -8.29 -16.04 -3.07
C ASP A 55 -7.93 -17.50 -2.78
N GLN A 56 -7.79 -18.29 -3.84
CA GLN A 56 -7.36 -19.69 -3.78
C GLN A 56 -5.99 -19.84 -3.08
N TYR A 57 -5.14 -18.80 -3.17
CA TYR A 57 -3.80 -18.79 -2.62
C TYR A 57 -3.60 -17.54 -1.75
N LYS A 58 -3.32 -17.74 -0.46
CA LYS A 58 -3.04 -16.67 0.50
C LYS A 58 -1.54 -16.63 0.77
N LEU A 59 -0.90 -15.55 0.33
CA LEU A 59 0.51 -15.28 0.62
C LEU A 59 0.59 -14.29 1.78
N GLU A 60 1.28 -14.68 2.85
CA GLU A 60 1.45 -13.85 4.04
C GLU A 60 2.72 -13.00 3.88
N PRO A 61 2.67 -11.66 3.83
CA PRO A 61 3.81 -10.83 3.43
C PRO A 61 5.09 -10.98 4.27
N MET A 62 4.97 -11.49 5.50
CA MET A 62 6.09 -11.71 6.42
C MET A 62 6.60 -13.17 6.40
N GLU A 63 5.98 -14.04 5.60
CA GLU A 63 6.36 -15.44 5.50
C GLU A 63 7.55 -15.62 4.56
N THR A 64 8.53 -16.40 4.98
CA THR A 64 9.78 -16.62 4.23
C THR A 64 9.61 -17.61 3.09
N ASP A 65 8.65 -18.53 3.20
CA ASP A 65 8.41 -19.61 2.25
C ASP A 65 7.40 -19.26 1.13
N ASN A 66 6.98 -17.99 1.01
CA ASN A 66 6.11 -17.55 -0.07
C ASN A 66 6.66 -17.87 -1.47
N ILE A 67 7.99 -17.83 -1.64
CA ILE A 67 8.63 -18.13 -2.92
C ILE A 67 8.32 -19.57 -3.34
N LYS A 68 8.48 -20.55 -2.44
CA LYS A 68 8.16 -21.95 -2.72
C LYS A 68 6.67 -22.14 -3.04
N THR A 69 5.81 -21.46 -2.29
CA THR A 69 4.36 -21.50 -2.53
C THR A 69 4.04 -20.97 -3.93
N ILE A 70 4.67 -19.88 -4.36
CA ILE A 70 4.53 -19.34 -5.71
C ILE A 70 5.04 -20.33 -6.76
N GLU A 71 6.20 -20.94 -6.54
CA GLU A 71 6.75 -21.96 -7.45
C GLU A 71 5.78 -23.14 -7.62
N GLU A 72 5.22 -23.67 -6.54
CA GLU A 72 4.20 -24.74 -6.57
C GLU A 72 2.94 -24.31 -7.32
N ILE A 73 2.45 -23.08 -7.11
CA ILE A 73 1.28 -22.55 -7.82
C ILE A 73 1.54 -22.49 -9.32
N LEU A 74 2.71 -21.99 -9.73
CA LEU A 74 3.08 -21.89 -11.13
C LEU A 74 3.20 -23.27 -11.78
N ASN A 75 3.91 -24.20 -11.15
CA ASN A 75 4.07 -25.56 -11.68
C ASN A 75 2.72 -26.26 -11.84
N ASN A 76 1.85 -26.22 -10.82
CA ASN A 76 0.51 -26.81 -10.91
C ASN A 76 -0.37 -26.15 -11.99
N HIS A 77 -0.20 -24.85 -12.24
CA HIS A 77 -0.97 -24.15 -13.27
C HIS A 77 -0.49 -24.49 -14.69
N PHE A 78 0.81 -24.66 -14.88
CA PHE A 78 1.41 -24.86 -16.21
C PHE A 78 1.68 -26.33 -16.56
N GLU A 79 1.83 -27.25 -15.62
CA GLU A 79 1.95 -28.71 -15.89
C GLU A 79 0.65 -29.33 -16.42
N VAL A 80 -0.50 -28.66 -16.23
CA VAL A 80 -1.80 -29.09 -16.80
C VAL A 80 -1.91 -28.72 -18.29
N LEU A 81 -0.93 -28.01 -18.87
CA LEU A 81 -0.94 -27.54 -20.25
C LEU A 81 -0.06 -28.35 -21.21
N ASP A 82 0.65 -29.39 -20.73
CA ASP A 82 1.33 -30.42 -21.54
C ASP A 82 0.56 -31.76 -21.46
#